data_AF-A0A6J4N6K0-F1
#
_entry.id   AF-A0A6J4N6K0-F1
#
_cell.length_a   1.000
_cell.length_b   1.000
_cell.length_c   1.000
_cell.angle_alpha   90.00
_cell.angle_beta   90.00
_cell.angle_gamma   90.00
#
_symmetry.space_group_name_H-M   'P 1'
#
loop_
_entity.id
_entity.type
_entity.pdbx_description
1 polymer ?
#
loop_
_entity_poly.entity_id
_entity_poly.type
_entity_poly.pdbx_seq_one_letter_code
_entity_poly.pdbx_strand_id
1 'polypeptide(L)'
;MAQESALRIKYLDWCSAKIAEHIFALDPDGFWLLAQRAGEASRVPAAVAAPGWGGDEIVETLVGTGEAADRLRELILAVHRELHLPGPDEWSALYAANPAAYEREILGFRPPRA
;
A
#
# COMPACT_ATOMS: atom_id res chain seq x y z
N MET A 1 17.72 -20.87 -8.36
CA MET A 1 17.41 -20.73 -6.92
C MET A 1 17.76 -19.34 -6.38
N ALA A 2 19.01 -18.90 -6.29
CA ALA A 2 19.33 -17.56 -5.71
C ALA A 2 18.75 -16.37 -6.50
N GLN A 3 18.79 -16.41 -7.84
CA GLN A 3 18.22 -15.38 -8.72
C GLN A 3 16.69 -15.27 -8.58
N GLU A 4 16.01 -16.41 -8.49
CA GLU A 4 14.56 -16.50 -8.36
C GLU A 4 14.09 -15.96 -7.00
N SER A 5 14.82 -16.28 -5.92
CA SER A 5 14.58 -15.69 -4.61
C SER A 5 14.80 -14.17 -4.60
N ALA A 6 15.82 -13.67 -5.29
CA ALA A 6 16.08 -12.23 -5.38
C ALA A 6 14.98 -11.48 -6.16
N LEU A 7 14.50 -12.04 -7.27
CA LEU A 7 13.39 -11.46 -8.03
C LEU A 7 12.08 -11.48 -7.23
N ARG A 8 11.85 -12.53 -6.45
CA ARG A 8 10.68 -12.61 -5.56
C ARG A 8 10.70 -11.54 -4.47
N ILE A 9 11.86 -11.24 -3.90
CA ILE A 9 12.02 -10.15 -2.92
C ILE A 9 11.71 -8.82 -3.59
N LYS A 10 12.32 -8.54 -4.75
CA LYS A 10 12.07 -7.29 -5.50
C LYS A 10 10.60 -7.13 -5.90
N TYR A 11 9.94 -8.23 -6.29
CA TYR A 11 8.51 -8.23 -6.58
C TYR A 11 7.68 -7.82 -5.36
N LEU A 12 7.98 -8.38 -4.19
CA LEU A 12 7.27 -8.04 -2.95
C LEU A 12 7.54 -6.59 -2.53
N ASP A 13 8.77 -6.10 -2.67
CA ASP A 13 9.12 -4.70 -2.40
C ASP A 13 8.37 -3.75 -3.33
N TRP A 14 8.30 -4.08 -4.63
CA TRP A 14 7.56 -3.32 -5.62
C TRP A 14 6.05 -3.30 -5.34
N CYS A 15 5.45 -4.45 -5.05
CA CYS A 15 4.03 -4.54 -4.67
C CYS A 15 3.73 -3.69 -3.42
N SER A 16 4.62 -3.76 -2.42
CA SER A 16 4.49 -2.98 -1.20
C SER A 16 4.57 -1.48 -1.48
N ALA A 17 5.51 -1.05 -2.33
CA ALA A 17 5.62 0.34 -2.75
C ALA A 17 4.35 0.84 -3.46
N LYS A 18 3.77 0.05 -4.38
CA LYS A 18 2.52 0.42 -5.07
C LYS A 18 1.32 0.52 -4.17
N ILE A 19 1.19 -0.41 -3.22
CA ILE A 19 0.11 -0.36 -2.24
C ILE A 19 0.29 0.87 -1.34
N ALA A 20 1.49 1.14 -0.88
CA ALA A 20 1.76 2.27 0.00
C ALA A 20 1.60 3.62 -0.70
N GLU A 21 2.02 3.75 -1.96
CA GLU A 21 1.75 4.92 -2.83
C GLU A 21 0.25 5.20 -2.93
N HIS A 22 -0.55 4.14 -3.15
CA HIS A 22 -1.99 4.28 -3.27
C HIS A 22 -2.64 4.70 -1.95
N ILE A 23 -2.27 4.06 -0.84
CA ILE A 23 -2.80 4.38 0.50
C ILE A 23 -2.47 5.82 0.89
N PHE A 24 -1.24 6.29 0.66
CA PHE A 24 -0.85 7.66 0.98
C PHE A 24 -1.49 8.73 0.08
N ALA A 25 -1.93 8.35 -1.12
CA ALA A 25 -2.67 9.25 -1.99
C ALA A 25 -4.15 9.38 -1.63
N LEU A 26 -4.68 8.56 -0.71
CA LEU A 26 -6.07 8.64 -0.28
C LEU A 26 -6.29 9.85 0.64
N ASP A 27 -7.37 10.56 0.37
CA ASP A 27 -7.94 11.53 1.29
C ASP A 27 -8.84 10.82 2.34
N PRO A 28 -9.33 11.52 3.36
CA PRO A 28 -10.19 10.93 4.39
C PRO A 28 -11.42 10.18 3.82
N ASP A 29 -12.06 10.72 2.78
CA ASP A 29 -13.22 10.10 2.13
C ASP A 29 -12.83 8.80 1.40
N GLY A 30 -11.67 8.79 0.74
CA GLY A 30 -11.08 7.63 0.09
C GLY A 30 -10.76 6.51 1.09
N PHE A 31 -10.19 6.85 2.24
CA PHE A 31 -10.00 5.88 3.35
C PHE A 31 -11.33 5.31 3.84
N TRP A 32 -12.35 6.17 3.99
CA TRP A 32 -13.65 5.73 4.46
C TRP A 32 -14.31 4.77 3.46
N LEU A 33 -14.30 5.10 2.17
CA LEU A 33 -14.81 4.25 1.09
C LEU A 33 -14.05 2.91 1.00
N LEU A 34 -12.73 2.94 1.12
CA LEU A 34 -11.90 1.73 1.10
C LEU A 34 -12.23 0.81 2.28
N ALA A 35 -12.38 1.36 3.48
CA ALA A 35 -12.78 0.61 4.67
C ALA A 35 -14.19 0.04 4.56
N GLN A 36 -15.14 0.77 3.97
CA GLN A 36 -16.48 0.23 3.68
C GLN A 36 -16.40 -0.99 2.75
N ARG A 37 -15.61 -0.91 1.67
CA ARG A 37 -15.43 -2.02 0.72
C ARG A 37 -14.75 -3.23 1.36
N ALA A 38 -13.90 -3.01 2.35
CA ALA A 38 -13.31 -4.07 3.17
C ALA A 38 -14.31 -4.72 4.14
N GLY A 39 -15.54 -4.20 4.27
CA GLY A 39 -16.55 -4.67 5.22
C GLY A 39 -16.41 -4.09 6.63
N GLU A 40 -15.63 -3.01 6.79
CA GLU A 40 -15.22 -2.41 8.06
C GLU A 40 -15.73 -0.97 8.26
N ALA A 41 -16.81 -0.56 7.57
CA ALA A 41 -17.42 0.77 7.67
C ALA A 41 -17.62 1.29 9.11
N SER A 42 -17.88 0.38 10.06
CA SER A 42 -18.13 0.64 11.48
C SER A 42 -16.88 0.73 12.36
N ARG A 43 -15.68 0.57 11.80
CA ARG A 43 -14.41 0.46 12.52
C ARG A 43 -13.32 1.44 12.07
N VAL A 44 -13.62 2.28 11.07
CA VAL A 44 -12.81 3.47 10.79
C VAL A 44 -12.86 4.36 12.03
N PRO A 45 -11.73 4.62 12.71
CA PRO A 45 -11.74 5.49 13.88
C PRO A 45 -12.35 6.84 13.50
N ALA A 46 -13.18 7.42 14.38
CA ALA A 46 -13.67 8.78 14.20
C ALA A 46 -12.52 9.79 14.01
N ALA A 47 -11.30 9.44 14.43
CA ALA A 47 -10.07 10.19 14.17
C ALA A 47 -9.76 10.37 12.68
N VAL A 48 -10.11 9.41 11.81
CA VAL A 48 -9.93 9.51 10.34
C VAL A 48 -10.93 10.50 9.72
N ALA A 49 -12.01 10.84 10.43
CA ALA A 49 -13.01 11.82 9.99
C ALA A 49 -12.68 13.27 10.41
N ALA A 50 -11.48 13.52 10.95
CA ALA A 50 -11.03 14.87 11.28
C ALA A 50 -10.78 15.70 10.00
N PRO A 51 -11.39 16.89 9.84
CA PRO A 51 -11.14 17.73 8.68
C PRO A 51 -9.66 18.13 8.59
N GLY A 52 -9.05 17.92 7.42
CA GLY A 52 -7.70 18.42 7.10
C GLY A 52 -6.55 17.43 7.30
N TRP A 53 -6.83 16.16 7.62
CA TRP A 53 -5.79 15.12 7.66
C TRP A 53 -5.51 14.54 6.26
N GLY A 54 -4.23 14.34 5.94
CA GLY A 54 -3.73 13.57 4.82
C GLY A 54 -3.63 12.07 5.13
N GLY A 55 -3.36 11.28 4.09
CA GLY A 55 -3.30 9.83 4.21
C GLY A 55 -2.15 9.31 5.07
N ASP A 56 -1.04 10.06 5.15
CA ASP A 56 0.09 9.78 6.03
C ASP A 56 -0.27 9.90 7.51
N GLU A 57 -0.95 10.98 7.90
CA GLU A 57 -1.40 11.23 9.29
C GLU A 57 -2.44 10.19 9.75
N ILE A 58 -3.30 9.75 8.82
CA ILE A 58 -4.24 8.65 9.04
C ILE A 58 -3.50 7.33 9.28
N VAL A 59 -2.52 7.01 8.44
CA VAL A 59 -1.73 5.77 8.58
C VAL A 59 -0.91 5.78 9.86
N GLU A 60 -0.26 6.88 10.22
CA GLU A 60 0.48 6.99 11.49
C GLU A 60 -0.45 6.78 12.70
N THR A 61 -1.63 7.40 12.68
CA THR A 61 -2.63 7.23 13.74
C THR A 61 -3.13 5.80 13.83
N LEU A 62 -3.33 5.14 12.69
CA LEU A 62 -3.66 3.72 12.65
C LEU A 62 -2.50 2.95 13.31
N VAL A 63 -1.29 2.96 12.72
CA VAL A 63 -0.13 2.18 13.18
C VAL A 63 0.20 2.36 14.68
N GLY A 64 -0.01 3.55 15.25
CA GLY A 64 0.26 3.83 16.66
C GLY A 64 -0.64 3.11 17.68
N THR A 65 -1.77 2.54 17.26
CA THR A 65 -2.68 1.79 18.14
C THR A 65 -2.63 0.30 17.79
N GLY A 66 -2.29 -0.58 18.73
CA GLY A 66 -2.07 -2.01 18.42
C GLY A 66 -3.26 -2.74 17.77
N GLU A 67 -4.48 -2.22 17.89
CA GLU A 67 -5.69 -2.70 17.19
C GLU A 67 -5.71 -2.38 15.68
N ALA A 68 -4.83 -1.51 15.22
CA ALA A 68 -4.83 -1.05 13.84
C ALA A 68 -3.90 -1.84 12.91
N ALA A 69 -3.06 -2.75 13.42
CA ALA A 69 -2.27 -3.62 12.56
C ALA A 69 -3.18 -4.52 11.70
N ASP A 70 -4.25 -5.06 12.29
CA ASP A 70 -5.26 -5.83 11.57
C ASP A 70 -6.04 -4.93 10.59
N ARG A 71 -6.36 -3.68 10.97
CA ARG A 71 -7.05 -2.71 10.10
C ARG A 71 -6.20 -2.31 8.90
N LEU A 72 -4.91 -2.01 9.12
CA LEU A 72 -3.96 -1.70 8.07
C LEU A 72 -3.78 -2.89 7.13
N ARG A 73 -3.73 -4.12 7.68
CA ARG A 73 -3.68 -5.34 6.87
C ARG A 73 -4.89 -5.45 5.94
N GLU A 74 -6.10 -5.23 6.43
CA GLU A 74 -7.30 -5.29 5.60
C GLU A 74 -7.34 -4.19 4.53
N LEU A 75 -6.89 -2.98 4.85
CA LEU A 75 -6.73 -1.89 3.87
C LEU A 75 -5.71 -2.26 2.79
N ILE A 76 -4.56 -2.81 3.17
CA ILE A 76 -3.55 -3.32 2.23
C ILE A 76 -4.15 -4.39 1.32
N LEU A 77 -4.94 -5.32 1.85
CA LEU A 77 -5.61 -6.36 1.05
C LEU A 77 -6.67 -5.77 0.11
N ALA A 78 -7.43 -4.77 0.56
CA ALA A 78 -8.39 -4.08 -0.27
C ALA A 78 -7.71 -3.35 -1.44
N VAL A 79 -6.65 -2.59 -1.18
CA VAL A 79 -5.85 -1.91 -2.20
C VAL A 79 -5.18 -2.90 -3.15
N HIS A 80 -4.64 -4.01 -2.61
CA HIS A 80 -4.05 -5.04 -3.45
C HIS A 80 -5.04 -5.60 -4.47
N ARG A 81 -6.32 -5.79 -4.08
CA ARG A 81 -7.39 -6.22 -5.01
C ARG A 81 -7.72 -5.15 -6.05
N GLU A 82 -7.72 -3.87 -5.67
CA GLU A 82 -8.05 -2.77 -6.58
C GLU A 82 -6.95 -2.49 -7.62
N LEU A 83 -5.68 -2.65 -7.23
CA LEU A 83 -4.54 -2.34 -8.09
C LEU A 83 -4.33 -3.33 -9.24
N HIS A 84 -4.98 -4.50 -9.22
CA HIS A 84 -4.84 -5.55 -10.25
C HIS A 84 -3.36 -5.80 -10.61
N LEU A 85 -2.49 -5.87 -9.60
CA LEU A 85 -1.05 -6.02 -9.81
C LEU A 85 -0.74 -7.33 -10.55
N PRO A 86 0.23 -7.32 -11.49
CA PRO A 86 0.60 -8.51 -12.24
C PRO A 86 1.11 -9.62 -11.31
N GLY A 87 0.92 -10.87 -11.73
CA GLY A 87 1.50 -12.01 -11.02
C GLY A 87 3.02 -11.98 -11.02
N PRO A 88 3.69 -12.75 -10.12
CA PRO A 88 5.15 -12.72 -9.99
C PRO A 88 5.90 -13.09 -11.28
N ASP A 89 5.37 -14.02 -12.08
CA ASP A 89 6.00 -14.44 -13.34
C ASP A 89 5.88 -13.38 -14.43
N GLU A 90 4.70 -12.77 -14.56
CA GLU A 90 4.43 -11.67 -15.48
C GLU A 90 5.27 -10.44 -15.11
N TRP A 91 5.28 -10.07 -13.83
CA TRP A 91 6.12 -8.99 -13.32
C TRP A 91 7.60 -9.25 -13.58
N SER A 92 8.08 -10.48 -13.38
CA SER A 92 9.50 -10.83 -13.63
C SER A 92 9.87 -10.68 -15.10
N ALA A 93 8.97 -11.00 -16.02
CA ALA A 93 9.17 -10.77 -17.46
C ALA A 93 9.23 -9.28 -17.79
N LEU A 94 8.32 -8.47 -17.22
CA LEU A 94 8.33 -7.01 -17.38
C LEU A 94 9.59 -6.37 -16.79
N TYR A 95 10.00 -6.82 -15.60
CA TYR A 95 11.23 -6.39 -14.94
C TYR A 95 12.46 -6.70 -15.80
N ALA A 96 12.54 -7.91 -16.36
CA ALA A 96 13.66 -8.30 -17.23
C ALA A 96 13.73 -7.44 -18.52
N ALA A 97 12.58 -7.02 -19.04
CA ALA A 97 12.51 -6.15 -20.22
C ALA A 97 12.94 -4.71 -19.91
N ASN A 98 12.70 -4.19 -18.70
CA ASN A 98 13.08 -2.84 -18.32
C ASN A 98 13.37 -2.67 -16.81
N PRO A 99 14.54 -3.15 -16.32
CA PRO A 99 14.84 -3.11 -14.88
C PRO A 99 14.87 -1.68 -14.31
N ALA A 100 15.35 -0.71 -15.09
CA ALA A 100 15.55 0.67 -14.62
C ALA A 100 14.23 1.42 -14.31
N ALA A 101 13.10 0.99 -14.88
CA ALA A 101 11.79 1.52 -14.51
C ALA A 101 11.38 1.05 -13.11
N TYR A 102 11.44 -0.27 -12.89
CA TYR A 102 11.01 -0.89 -11.63
C TYR A 102 11.95 -0.59 -10.46
N GLU A 103 13.26 -0.50 -10.69
CA GLU A 103 14.22 -0.11 -9.63
C GLU A 103 13.93 1.30 -9.10
N ARG A 104 13.51 2.24 -9.96
CA ARG A 104 13.10 3.58 -9.51
C ARG A 104 11.83 3.55 -8.69
N GLU A 105 10.90 2.66 -9.00
CA GLU A 105 9.64 2.51 -8.26
C GLU A 105 9.87 1.83 -6.91
N ILE A 106 10.74 0.82 -6.85
CA ILE A 106 11.15 0.15 -5.60
C ILE A 106 11.87 1.13 -4.67
N LEU A 107 12.81 1.93 -5.21
CA LEU A 107 13.61 2.88 -4.42
C LEU A 107 12.91 4.24 -4.20
N GLY A 108 11.86 4.52 -4.96
CA GLY A 108 11.22 5.84 -5.05
C GLY A 108 10.27 6.16 -3.91
N PHE A 109 9.84 5.16 -3.14
CA PHE A 109 8.98 5.38 -1.99
C PHE A 109 9.76 5.98 -0.82
N ARG A 110 9.82 7.32 -0.78
CA ARG A 110 10.08 8.06 0.45
C ARG A 110 8.75 8.62 0.94
N PRO A 111 8.28 8.28 2.15
CA PRO A 111 7.24 9.09 2.78
C PRO A 111 7.75 10.54 2.87
N PRO A 112 6.89 11.55 2.63
CA PRO A 112 7.25 12.93 2.90
C PRO A 112 7.69 13.02 4.37
N ARG A 113 8.91 13.51 4.61
CA ARG A 113 9.33 13.88 5.96
C ARG A 113 8.67 15.21 6.28
N ALA A 114 7.66 15.19 7.14
CA ALA A 114 7.28 16.35 7.92
C ALA A 114 8.41 16.74 8.89
#